data_AF-A0A961M9R4-F1
#
_entry.id   AF-A0A961M9R4-F1
#
_cell.length_a   1.000
_cell.length_b   1.000
_cell.length_c   1.000
_cell.angle_alpha   90.00
_cell.angle_beta   90.00
_cell.angle_gamma   90.00
#
_symmetry.space_group_name_H-M   'P 1'
#
loop_
_entity.id
_entity.type
_entity.pdbx_description
1 polymer ?
#
loop_
_entity_poly.entity_id
_entity_poly.type
_entity_poly.pdbx_seq_one_letter_code
_entity_poly.pdbx_strand_id
1 'polypeptide(L)'
;TGTVRTFHVPTKELVRDRMKAIAESTAAAYGATVDFAYFDGVLPTINAEDPTAVARAAAEAVTGNVPAELPMSMGGEDFSEMLAVRPGAFIILGNGPSADL
;
A
#
# COMPACT_ATOMS: atom_id res chain seq x y z
N THR A 1 6.24 19.08 6.31
CA THR A 1 5.51 17.81 6.52
C THR A 1 5.41 17.08 5.20
N GLY A 2 5.11 15.77 5.19
CA GLY A 2 5.00 14.99 3.96
C GLY A 2 4.38 13.61 4.21
N THR A 3 4.15 12.84 3.15
CA THR A 3 3.57 11.49 3.22
C THR A 3 4.49 10.48 2.55
N VAL A 4 4.70 9.34 3.19
CA VAL A 4 5.42 8.19 2.63
C VAL A 4 4.42 7.15 2.14
N ARG A 5 4.65 6.62 0.93
CA ARG A 5 3.88 5.52 0.33
C ARG A 5 4.85 4.49 -0.23
N THR A 6 4.56 3.21 0.00
CA THR A 6 5.44 2.10 -0.36
C THR A 6 4.62 0.87 -0.70
N PHE A 7 5.11 0.02 -1.59
CA PHE A 7 4.46 -1.26 -1.92
C PHE A 7 4.83 -2.42 -0.98
N HIS A 8 5.87 -2.27 -0.17
CA HIS A 8 6.39 -3.33 0.68
C HIS A 8 6.69 -2.82 2.09
N VAL A 9 6.43 -3.65 3.09
CA VAL A 9 6.67 -3.34 4.50
C VAL A 9 8.16 -3.03 4.78
N PRO A 10 9.14 -3.84 4.31
CA PRO A 10 10.55 -3.54 4.55
C PRO A 10 11.00 -2.20 3.95
N THR A 11 10.40 -1.80 2.82
CA THR A 11 10.68 -0.50 2.20
C THR A 11 10.16 0.65 3.07
N LYS A 12 9.01 0.50 3.72
CA LYS A 12 8.45 1.51 4.64
C LYS A 12 9.41 1.76 5.81
N GLU A 13 9.90 0.68 6.42
CA GLU A 13 10.86 0.74 7.53
C GLU A 13 12.17 1.39 7.10
N LEU A 14 12.72 0.96 5.96
CA LEU A 14 13.93 1.55 5.39
C LEU A 14 13.78 3.05 5.15
N VAL A 15 12.66 3.48 4.56
CA VAL A 15 12.41 4.90 4.29
C VAL A 15 12.34 5.70 5.58
N ARG A 16 11.62 5.22 6.61
CA ARG A 16 11.56 5.89 7.92
C ARG A 16 12.97 6.09 8.50
N ASP A 17 13.76 5.02 8.54
CA ASP A 17 15.07 5.04 9.18
C ASP A 17 16.05 5.94 8.40
N ARG A 18 15.99 5.91 7.07
CA ARG A 18 16.82 6.78 6.21
C ARG A 18 16.40 8.23 6.29
N MET A 19 15.10 8.53 6.33
CA MET A 19 14.61 9.91 6.47
C MET A 19 15.09 10.52 7.79
N LYS A 20 15.01 9.78 8.89
CA LYS A 20 15.52 10.22 10.19
C LYS A 20 17.02 10.51 10.13
N ALA A 21 17.81 9.55 9.64
CA ALA A 21 19.26 9.70 9.53
C ALA A 21 19.67 10.91 8.67
N ILE A 22 19.00 11.12 7.53
CA ILE A 22 19.28 12.26 6.64
C ILE A 22 18.91 13.58 7.31
N ALA A 23 17.77 13.65 8.01
CA ALA A 23 17.36 14.87 8.70
C ALA A 23 18.37 15.24 9.81
N GLU A 24 18.76 14.27 10.63
CA GLU A 24 19.74 14.44 11.71
C GLU A 24 21.11 14.84 11.16
N SER A 25 21.61 14.16 10.13
CA SER A 25 22.91 14.48 9.52
C SER A 25 22.90 15.86 8.87
N THR A 26 21.79 16.24 8.24
CA THR A 26 21.65 17.55 7.61
C THR A 26 21.65 18.64 8.66
N ALA A 27 20.89 18.51 9.75
CA ALA A 27 20.89 19.51 10.82
C ALA A 27 22.30 19.65 11.45
N ALA A 28 22.95 18.53 11.75
CA ALA A 28 24.29 18.51 12.34
C ALA A 28 25.34 19.21 11.45
N ALA A 29 25.27 19.02 10.13
CA ALA A 29 26.18 19.67 9.18
C ALA A 29 26.11 21.21 9.22
N TYR A 30 24.99 21.77 9.67
CA TYR A 30 24.78 23.21 9.82
C TYR A 30 24.87 23.69 11.29
N GLY A 31 25.33 22.84 12.22
CA GLY A 31 25.40 23.18 13.63
C GLY A 31 24.04 23.33 14.32
N ALA A 32 23.00 22.72 13.74
CA ALA A 32 21.63 22.75 14.24
C ALA A 32 21.17 21.38 14.76
N THR A 33 20.00 21.35 15.38
CA THR A 33 19.28 20.12 15.76
C THR A 33 17.96 20.04 15.01
N VAL A 34 17.41 18.84 14.86
CA VAL A 34 16.10 18.60 14.26
C VAL A 34 15.22 17.80 15.21
N ASP A 35 13.95 18.17 15.29
CA ASP A 35 12.90 17.33 15.86
C ASP A 35 12.22 16.56 14.73
N PHE A 36 12.38 15.24 14.72
CA PHE A 36 11.88 14.37 13.67
C PHE A 36 10.71 13.54 14.19
N ALA A 37 9.52 13.81 13.66
CA ALA A 37 8.32 13.04 13.92
C ALA A 37 7.93 12.20 12.69
N TYR A 38 7.68 10.92 12.91
CA TYR A 38 7.16 9.99 11.90
C TYR A 38 5.97 9.24 12.48
N PHE A 39 4.86 9.27 11.77
CA PHE A 39 3.63 8.58 12.15
C PHE A 39 3.37 7.50 11.12
N ASP A 40 3.29 6.25 11.57
CA ASP A 40 2.93 5.15 10.68
C ASP A 40 1.47 5.31 10.25
N GLY A 41 1.27 5.44 8.94
CA GLY A 41 -0.04 5.22 8.32
C GLY A 41 -0.30 3.72 8.13
N VAL A 42 -1.34 3.41 7.34
CA VAL A 42 -1.70 2.02 6.99
C VAL A 42 -0.55 1.24 6.35
N LEU A 43 -0.62 -0.08 6.43
CA LEU A 43 0.27 -0.98 5.70
C LEU A 43 0.01 -0.95 4.18
N PRO A 44 0.95 -1.43 3.36
CA PRO A 44 0.67 -1.71 1.96
C PRO A 44 -0.38 -2.83 1.84
N THR A 45 -1.40 -2.63 1.00
CA THR A 45 -2.43 -3.64 0.72
C THR A 45 -1.86 -4.73 -0.18
N ILE A 46 -1.49 -5.87 0.42
CA ILE A 46 -0.87 -6.99 -0.27
C ILE A 46 -1.82 -8.18 -0.20
N ASN A 47 -2.31 -8.61 -1.36
CA ASN A 47 -3.15 -9.80 -1.43
C ASN A 47 -2.30 -11.07 -1.33
N ALA A 48 -2.85 -12.09 -0.67
CA ALA A 48 -2.28 -13.43 -0.65
C ALA A 48 -2.62 -14.19 -1.94
N GLU A 49 -1.73 -15.08 -2.39
CA GLU A 49 -1.87 -15.81 -3.66
C GLU A 49 -3.15 -16.67 -3.69
N ASP A 50 -3.35 -17.56 -2.71
CA ASP A 50 -4.50 -18.49 -2.72
C ASP A 50 -5.86 -17.78 -2.69
N PRO A 51 -6.15 -16.84 -1.76
CA PRO A 51 -7.43 -16.14 -1.77
C PRO A 51 -7.63 -15.30 -3.04
N THR A 52 -6.56 -14.78 -3.63
CA THR A 52 -6.64 -14.06 -4.91
C THR A 52 -7.05 -14.99 -6.04
N ALA A 53 -6.48 -16.19 -6.10
CA ALA A 53 -6.86 -17.20 -7.09
C ALA A 53 -8.34 -17.59 -6.94
N VAL A 54 -8.83 -17.75 -5.71
CA VAL A 54 -10.25 -18.03 -5.44
C VAL A 54 -11.14 -16.87 -5.90
N ALA A 55 -10.79 -15.63 -5.56
CA ALA A 55 -11.56 -14.45 -5.97
C ALA A 55 -11.58 -14.29 -7.50
N ARG A 56 -10.45 -14.54 -8.17
CA ARG A 56 -10.34 -14.53 -9.63
C ARG A 56 -11.23 -15.60 -10.28
N ALA A 57 -11.21 -16.83 -9.78
CA ALA A 57 -12.05 -17.91 -10.30
C ALA A 57 -13.54 -17.60 -10.12
N ALA A 58 -13.93 -17.00 -8.99
CA ALA A 58 -15.30 -16.57 -8.76
C ALA A 58 -15.73 -15.46 -9.74
N ALA A 59 -14.88 -14.46 -9.97
CA ALA A 59 -15.15 -13.41 -10.94
C ALA A 59 -15.28 -13.98 -12.37
N GLU A 60 -14.38 -14.88 -12.77
CA GLU A 60 -14.40 -15.54 -14.07
C GLU A 60 -15.69 -16.34 -14.29
N ALA A 61 -16.15 -17.07 -13.27
CA ALA A 61 -17.40 -17.82 -13.34
C ALA A 61 -18.64 -16.94 -13.56
N VAL A 62 -18.59 -15.67 -13.16
CA VAL A 62 -19.70 -14.72 -13.28
C VAL A 62 -19.61 -13.91 -14.58
N THR A 63 -18.43 -13.41 -14.93
CA THR A 63 -18.27 -12.44 -16.03
C THR A 63 -17.74 -13.07 -17.33
N GLY A 64 -17.08 -14.23 -17.24
CA GLY A 64 -16.34 -14.84 -18.37
C GLY A 64 -15.20 -13.98 -18.92
N ASN A 65 -14.83 -12.91 -18.21
CA ASN A 65 -13.78 -11.98 -18.59
C ASN A 65 -13.22 -11.27 -17.36
N VAL A 66 -12.03 -11.69 -16.93
CA VAL A 66 -11.25 -11.04 -15.87
C VAL A 66 -9.93 -10.52 -16.44
N PRO A 67 -9.63 -9.20 -16.32
CA PRO A 67 -8.37 -8.62 -16.78
C PRO A 67 -7.14 -9.31 -16.18
N ALA A 68 -6.06 -9.37 -16.95
CA ALA A 68 -4.91 -10.22 -16.64
C ALA A 68 -4.06 -9.75 -15.45
N GLU A 69 -4.13 -8.49 -15.02
CA GLU A 69 -3.58 -7.96 -13.76
C GLU A 69 -3.89 -6.45 -13.70
N LEU A 70 -4.03 -5.90 -12.49
CA LEU A 70 -4.14 -4.45 -12.29
C LEU A 70 -2.78 -3.87 -11.92
N PRO A 71 -2.41 -2.68 -12.43
CA PRO A 71 -1.22 -2.00 -11.97
C PRO A 71 -1.35 -1.69 -10.47
N MET A 72 -0.24 -1.79 -9.75
CA MET A 72 -0.22 -1.41 -8.34
C MET A 72 -0.56 0.07 -8.19
N SER A 73 -1.37 0.40 -7.18
CA SER A 73 -1.78 1.77 -6.87
C SER A 73 -1.02 2.32 -5.68
N MET A 74 -0.72 3.63 -5.72
CA MET A 74 -0.18 4.34 -4.57
C MET A 74 -1.25 4.68 -3.53
N GLY A 75 -2.53 4.41 -3.77
CA GLY A 75 -3.61 4.61 -2.79
C GLY A 75 -3.31 3.92 -1.44
N GLY A 76 -3.76 4.53 -0.34
CA GLY A 76 -3.74 3.89 0.98
C GLY A 76 -5.13 3.34 1.27
N GLU A 77 -5.19 2.11 1.80
CA GLU A 77 -6.42 1.39 2.09
C GLU A 77 -6.28 0.67 3.44
N ASP A 78 -7.27 0.81 4.32
CA ASP A 78 -7.19 0.30 5.71
C ASP A 78 -7.42 -1.21 5.80
N PHE A 79 -7.99 -1.82 4.76
CA PHE A 79 -8.10 -3.27 4.61
C PHE A 79 -6.73 -3.97 4.65
N SER A 80 -5.64 -3.25 4.39
CA SER A 80 -4.26 -3.73 4.59
C SER A 80 -4.00 -4.25 6.01
N GLU A 81 -4.62 -3.66 7.04
CA GLU A 81 -4.49 -4.10 8.43
C GLU A 81 -5.18 -5.44 8.67
N MET A 82 -6.32 -5.68 8.00
CA MET A 82 -6.98 -6.99 8.03
C MET A 82 -6.12 -8.06 7.33
N LEU A 83 -5.54 -7.71 6.18
CA LEU A 83 -4.68 -8.60 5.41
C LEU A 83 -3.36 -8.92 6.13
N ALA A 84 -2.88 -8.03 6.99
CA ALA A 84 -1.71 -8.29 7.83
C ALA A 84 -1.96 -9.37 8.89
N VAL A 85 -3.21 -9.55 9.31
CA VAL A 85 -3.61 -10.56 10.32
C VAL A 85 -4.06 -11.86 9.67
N ARG A 86 -4.69 -11.80 8.49
CA ARG A 86 -5.22 -12.99 7.80
C ARG A 86 -5.00 -12.93 6.29
N PRO A 87 -4.49 -14.00 5.66
CA PRO A 87 -4.41 -14.09 4.21
C PRO A 87 -5.79 -13.85 3.58
N GLY A 88 -5.87 -12.87 2.68
CA GLY A 88 -7.10 -12.48 2.01
C GLY A 88 -6.83 -11.84 0.66
N ALA A 89 -7.92 -11.42 0.00
CA ALA A 89 -7.88 -10.73 -1.28
C ALA A 89 -8.81 -9.52 -1.25
N PHE A 90 -8.23 -8.34 -1.46
CA PHE A 90 -8.93 -7.10 -1.77
C PHE A 90 -9.03 -6.97 -3.29
N ILE A 91 -10.24 -6.84 -3.82
CA ILE A 91 -10.50 -6.75 -5.26
C ILE A 91 -11.14 -5.41 -5.60
N ILE A 92 -10.81 -4.89 -6.79
CA ILE A 92 -11.49 -3.71 -7.35
C ILE A 92 -12.64 -4.21 -8.21
N LEU A 93 -13.86 -3.81 -7.86
CA LEU A 93 -15.05 -4.07 -8.66
C LEU A 93 -15.36 -2.84 -9.51
N GLY A 94 -15.48 -3.02 -10.82
CA GLY A 94 -15.91 -1.95 -11.72
C GLY A 94 -17.37 -1.58 -11.50
N ASN A 95 -17.69 -0.29 -11.48
CA ASN A 95 -19.06 0.23 -11.31
C ASN A 95 -19.88 0.26 -12.61
N GLY A 96 -19.38 -0.35 -13.69
CA GLY A 96 -20.04 -0.40 -14.98
C GLY A 96 -19.96 0.90 -15.80
N PRO A 97 -20.60 0.94 -16.98
CA PRO A 97 -20.51 2.08 -17.91
C PRO A 97 -21.10 3.39 -17.40
N SER A 98 -21.95 3.34 -16.37
CA SER A 98 -22.58 4.50 -15.73
C SER A 98 -21.72 5.13 -14.63
N ALA A 99 -20.47 4.72 -14.46
CA ALA A 99 -19.62 5.20 -13.37
C ALA A 99 -19.37 6.72 -13.39
N ASP A 100 -19.46 7.35 -14.57
CA ASP A 100 -19.24 8.79 -14.77
C ASP A 100 -20.55 9.62 -14.78
N LEU A 101 -21.72 8.99 -14.57
CA LEU A 101 -23.03 9.67 -14.57
C LEU A 101 -23.37 10.33 -13.22
#